data_AF-A0A2N5YMF9-F1
#
_entry.id   AF-A0A2N5YMF9-F1
#
_cell.length_a   1.000
_cell.length_b   1.000
_cell.length_c   1.000
_cell.angle_alpha   90.00
_cell.angle_beta   90.00
_cell.angle_gamma   90.00
#
_symmetry.space_group_name_H-M   'P 1'
#
loop_
_entity.id
_entity.type
_entity.pdbx_description
1 polymer ?
#
loop_
_entity_poly.entity_id
_entity_poly.type
_entity_poly.pdbx_seq_one_letter_code
_entity_poly.pdbx_strand_id
1 'polypeptide(L)' 'DTNEEKAGPLKLDNGIKGWEVYDKVNKDANIVLGIGSRFLLTIEADDQENTYFVKEVAQSMDLDDLSSIK' A
#
# COMPACT_ATOMS: atom_id res chain seq x y z
N ASP A 1 9.50 2.34 -23.88
CA ASP A 1 8.94 2.69 -22.56
C ASP A 1 9.63 1.86 -21.50
N THR A 2 10.68 2.39 -20.89
CA THR A 2 11.48 1.64 -19.92
C THR A 2 11.73 2.46 -18.67
N ASN A 3 11.16 1.99 -17.56
CA ASN A 3 11.88 1.76 -16.29
C ASN A 3 11.91 2.78 -15.15
N GLU A 4 11.01 3.75 -15.03
CA GLU A 4 11.14 4.74 -13.93
C GLU A 4 10.14 4.55 -12.78
N GLU A 5 8.88 4.20 -13.05
CA GLU A 5 7.88 4.00 -12.00
C GLU A 5 7.06 2.72 -12.22
N LYS A 6 6.73 2.02 -11.14
CA LYS A 6 5.69 1.00 -11.13
C LYS A 6 4.50 1.57 -10.36
N ALA A 7 3.41 1.87 -11.04
CA ALA A 7 2.15 2.26 -10.42
C ALA A 7 1.05 1.29 -10.82
N GLY A 8 0.19 0.89 -9.88
CA GLY A 8 -0.88 -0.04 -10.20
C GLY A 8 -1.85 -0.36 -9.07
N PRO A 9 -2.93 -1.08 -9.40
CA PRO A 9 -3.91 -1.50 -8.41
C PRO A 9 -3.29 -2.52 -7.44
N LEU A 10 -3.61 -2.37 -6.17
CA LEU A 10 -3.25 -3.28 -5.09
C LEU A 10 -4.52 -3.90 -4.50
N LYS A 11 -4.45 -5.19 -4.18
CA LYS A 11 -5.43 -5.87 -3.35
C LYS A 11 -4.68 -6.71 -2.32
N LEU A 12 -4.99 -6.50 -1.04
CA LEU A 12 -4.49 -7.32 0.06
C LEU A 12 -5.34 -8.59 0.21
N ASP A 13 -4.83 -9.58 0.94
CA ASP A 13 -5.47 -10.89 1.10
C ASP A 13 -6.83 -10.81 1.79
N ASN A 14 -6.99 -9.90 2.75
CA ASN A 14 -8.27 -9.62 3.42
C ASN A 14 -9.27 -8.84 2.56
N GLY A 15 -8.94 -8.58 1.29
CA GLY A 15 -9.84 -7.94 0.33
C GLY A 15 -9.80 -6.41 0.33
N ILE A 16 -9.01 -5.79 1.21
CA ILE A 16 -8.73 -4.35 1.16
C ILE A 16 -8.10 -4.01 -0.19
N LYS A 17 -8.62 -2.96 -0.84
CA LYS A 17 -8.17 -2.49 -2.15
C LYS A 17 -7.44 -1.17 -2.00
N GLY A 18 -6.51 -0.94 -2.91
CA GLY A 18 -5.69 0.25 -2.90
C GLY A 18 -4.93 0.46 -4.20
N TRP A 19 -3.95 1.33 -4.09
CA TRP A 19 -3.01 1.67 -5.15
C TRP A 19 -1.60 1.54 -4.60
N GLU A 20 -0.69 0.99 -5.40
CA GLU A 20 0.73 0.92 -5.09
C GLU A 20 1.53 1.76 -6.08
N VAL A 21 2.58 2.40 -5.58
CA VAL A 21 3.59 3.10 -6.38
C VAL A 21 4.97 2.71 -5.88
N TYR A 22 5.87 2.45 -6.81
CA TYR A 22 7.29 2.34 -6.56
C TYR A 22 8.02 3.26 -7.54
N ASP A 23 8.68 4.27 -6.97
CA ASP A 23 9.57 5.19 -7.68
C ASP A 23 10.99 4.61 -7.64
N LYS A 24 11.51 4.20 -8.79
CA LYS A 24 12.85 3.60 -8.88
C LYS A 24 13.97 4.63 -8.78
N VAL A 25 13.70 5.89 -9.08
CA VAL A 25 14.70 6.97 -9.07
C VAL A 25 14.99 7.35 -7.62
N ASN A 26 13.93 7.56 -6.84
CA ASN A 26 14.05 7.93 -5.43
C ASN A 26 14.13 6.72 -4.50
N LYS A 27 13.81 5.52 -5.02
CA LYS A 27 13.66 4.27 -4.27
C LYS A 27 12.54 4.33 -3.23
N ASP A 28 11.48 5.07 -3.53
CA ASP A 28 10.35 5.24 -2.62
C ASP A 28 9.25 4.25 -2.96
N ALA A 29 8.76 3.53 -1.95
CA ALA A 29 7.60 2.67 -2.05
C ALA A 29 6.44 3.28 -1.27
N ASN A 30 5.28 3.35 -1.91
CA ASN A 30 4.06 3.85 -1.33
C ASN A 30 2.90 2.87 -1.61
N ILE A 31 2.06 2.67 -0.61
CA ILE A 31 0.72 2.13 -0.81
C ILE A 31 -0.33 3.05 -0.18
N VAL A 32 -1.46 3.17 -0.87
CA VAL A 32 -2.67 3.85 -0.39
C VAL A 32 -3.81 2.83 -0.35
N LEU A 33 -4.41 2.64 0.81
CA LEU A 33 -5.46 1.65 1.06
C LEU A 33 -6.76 2.34 1.49
N GLY A 34 -7.86 1.94 0.87
CA GLY A 34 -9.21 2.35 1.30
C GLY A 34 -9.81 1.31 2.23
N ILE A 35 -10.13 1.70 3.47
CA ILE A 35 -10.61 0.79 4.52
C ILE A 35 -12.04 1.18 4.93
N GLY A 36 -12.99 0.26 4.74
CA GLY A 36 -14.38 0.41 5.19
C GLY A 36 -15.12 1.63 4.65
N SER A 37 -14.69 2.21 3.53
CA SER A 37 -15.18 3.50 3.01
C SER A 37 -15.11 4.66 4.01
N ARG A 38 -14.25 4.58 5.02
CA ARG A 38 -14.15 5.53 6.14
C ARG A 38 -12.73 6.02 6.37
N PHE A 39 -11.75 5.12 6.23
CA PHE A 39 -10.36 5.42 6.47
C PHE A 39 -9.55 5.30 5.19
N LEU A 40 -8.58 6.19 5.07
CA LEU A 40 -7.51 6.12 4.08
C LEU A 40 -6.22 5.87 4.85
N LEU A 41 -5.53 4.78 4.54
CA LEU A 41 -4.23 4.46 5.12
C LEU A 41 -3.16 4.62 4.03
N THR A 42 -2.17 5.45 4.30
CA THR A 42 -0.98 5.58 3.46
C THR A 42 0.22 5.05 4.22
N ILE A 43 0.99 4.17 3.59
CA ILE A 43 2.26 3.66 4.13
C ILE A 43 3.34 3.98 3.11
N GLU A 44 4.39 4.65 3.58
CA GLU A 44 5.52 5.12 2.79
C GLU A 44 6.82 4.60 3.41
N ALA A 45 7.76 4.18 2.57
CA ALA A 45 9.11 3.81 2.95
C ALA A 45 10.10 4.23 1.86
N ASP A 46 11.27 4.70 2.27
CA ASP A 46 12.39 5.07 1.41
C ASP A 46 13.43 3.93 1.30
N ASP A 47 14.38 4.05 0.37
CA ASP A 47 15.43 3.06 0.07
C ASP A 47 14.90 1.62 -0.15
N GLN A 48 13.77 1.51 -0.84
CA GLN A 48 13.15 0.25 -1.20
C GLN A 48 13.55 -0.20 -2.61
N GLU A 49 13.49 -1.51 -2.87
CA GLU A 49 13.69 -2.06 -4.23
C GLU A 49 12.35 -2.35 -4.95
N ASN A 50 11.25 -2.31 -4.19
CA ASN A 50 9.89 -2.60 -4.62
C ASN A 50 8.90 -2.26 -3.48
N THR A 51 7.62 -2.60 -3.65
CA THR A 51 6.54 -2.35 -2.70
C THR A 51 6.23 -3.49 -1.72
N TYR A 52 7.06 -4.54 -1.65
CA TYR A 52 6.74 -5.71 -0.80
C TYR A 52 6.77 -5.38 0.67
N PHE A 53 7.79 -4.67 1.15
CA PHE A 53 7.91 -4.32 2.57
C PHE A 53 6.69 -3.52 3.07
N VAL A 54 6.29 -2.47 2.36
CA VAL A 54 5.12 -1.66 2.74
C VAL A 54 3.82 -2.47 2.74
N LYS A 55 3.69 -3.49 1.87
CA LYS A 55 2.55 -4.42 1.88
C LYS A 55 2.58 -5.37 3.08
N GLU A 56 3.75 -5.90 3.42
CA GLU A 56 3.93 -6.73 4.62
C GLU A 56 3.58 -5.96 5.89
N VAL A 57 3.99 -4.69 5.98
CA VAL A 57 3.58 -3.79 7.07
C VAL A 57 2.07 -3.68 7.13
N ALA A 58 1.39 -3.41 6.01
CA ALA A 58 -0.08 -3.34 5.98
C ALA A 58 -0.75 -4.66 6.41
N GLN A 59 -0.22 -5.81 5.95
CA GLN A 59 -0.74 -7.13 6.31
C GLN A 59 -0.51 -7.49 7.78
N SER A 60 0.50 -6.89 8.43
CA SER A 60 0.75 -7.06 9.86
C SER A 60 -0.20 -6.27 10.77
N MET A 61 -0.96 -5.32 10.20
CA MET A 61 -1.90 -4.48 10.93
C MET A 61 -3.29 -5.14 11.00
N ASP A 62 -3.97 -4.97 12.14
CA ASP A 62 -5.38 -5.35 12.29
C ASP A 62 -6.30 -4.27 11.70
N LEU A 63 -6.45 -4.29 10.37
CA LEU A 63 -7.18 -3.27 9.61
C LEU A 63 -8.70 -3.52 9.53
N ASP A 64 -9.15 -4.75 9.79
CA ASP A 64 -10.56 -5.10 9.70
C ASP A 64 -11.33 -4.45 10.86
N ASP A 65 -10.71 -4.42 12.05
CA ASP A 65 -11.26 -3.78 13.25
C ASP A 65 -11.52 -2.28 13.06
N LEU A 66 -10.65 -1.56 12.33
CA LEU A 66 -10.85 -0.14 12.00
C LEU A 66 -12.17 0.10 11.26
N SER A 67 -12.53 -0.78 10.33
CA SER A 67 -13.77 -0.65 9.55
C SER A 67 -15.03 -1.03 10.34
N SER A 68 -14.86 -1.77 11.45
CA SER A 68 -15.94 -2.46 12.15
C SER A 68 -16.64 -1.64 13.24
N ILE A 69 -16.13 -0.44 13.58
CA ILE A 69 -16.73 0.44 14.59
C ILE A 69 -18.18 0.77 14.19
N LYS A 70 -19.15 0.21 14.91
CA LYS A 70 -20.59 0.42 14.72
C LYS A 70 -21.05 1.71 15.39
#